data_AF-A0A7S2I9Y9-F1
#
_entry.id   AF-A0A7S2I9Y9-F1
#
_cell.length_a   1.000
_cell.length_b   1.000
_cell.length_c   1.000
_cell.angle_alpha   90.00
_cell.angle_beta   90.00
_cell.angle_gamma   90.00
#
_symmetry.space_group_name_H-M   'P 1'
#
loop_
_entity.id
_entity.type
_entity.pdbx_description
1 polymer ?
#
loop_
_entity_poly.entity_id
_entity_poly.type
_entity_poly.pdbx_seq_one_letter_code
_entity_poly.pdbx_strand_id
1 'polypeptide(L)'
;APALQALRLVADGQEPFGQDCKATLVYSSRSCGDVLLVDELREVEASARGRVVVRHTLTDPPAGQWSFGGGFSPNKPGVHNFFSLPACRPLQHATGPLRTAHGEEAGLRGRVSAEMLAKLMPPPGEDVRIVVCGPPLMWEDVRAMLLALGHRAEALEELQALTPEQC
;
A
#
# COMPACT_ATOMS: atom_id res chain seq x y z
N ALA A 1 -9.82 7.65 -0.21
CA ALA A 1 -9.24 6.58 0.63
C ALA A 1 -8.74 7.17 1.94
N PRO A 2 -8.95 6.52 3.10
CA PRO A 2 -8.53 7.04 4.41
C PRO A 2 -7.03 7.41 4.47
N ALA A 3 -6.17 6.55 3.91
CA ALA A 3 -4.73 6.78 3.87
C ALA A 3 -4.34 8.08 3.11
N LEU A 4 -4.99 8.37 1.97
CA LEU A 4 -4.71 9.58 1.19
C LEU A 4 -5.09 10.86 1.97
N GLN A 5 -6.18 10.82 2.74
CA GLN A 5 -6.58 11.96 3.57
C GLN A 5 -5.54 12.23 4.66
N ALA A 6 -5.06 11.19 5.34
CA ALA A 6 -3.98 11.33 6.32
C ALA A 6 -2.69 11.90 5.69
N LEU A 7 -2.30 11.39 4.51
CA LEU A 7 -1.11 11.89 3.81
C LEU A 7 -1.23 13.36 3.39
N ARG A 8 -2.41 13.81 2.97
CA ARG A 8 -2.67 15.22 2.64
C ARG A 8 -2.50 16.13 3.86
N LEU A 9 -3.05 15.73 5.01
CA LEU A 9 -2.89 16.49 6.26
C LEU A 9 -1.42 16.62 6.66
N VAL A 10 -0.64 15.54 6.52
CA VAL A 10 0.81 15.56 6.78
C VAL A 10 1.53 16.44 5.76
N ALA A 11 1.19 16.34 4.47
CA ALA A 11 1.78 17.15 3.40
C ALA A 11 1.46 18.65 3.55
N ASP A 12 0.28 19.01 4.04
CA ASP A 12 -0.09 20.40 4.30
C ASP A 12 0.47 20.91 5.63
N GLY A 13 0.93 20.01 6.52
CA GLY A 13 1.44 20.35 7.85
C GLY A 13 0.33 20.90 8.76
N GLN A 14 -0.89 20.40 8.59
CA GLN A 14 -2.04 20.78 9.40
C GLN A 14 -2.09 19.96 10.69
N GLU A 15 -2.50 20.61 11.79
CA GLU A 15 -2.76 19.95 13.07
C GLU A 15 -3.72 18.75 12.88
N PRO A 16 -3.45 17.60 13.53
CA PRO A 16 -2.48 17.39 14.62
C PRO A 16 -1.05 17.03 14.15
N PHE A 17 -0.74 17.10 12.86
CA PHE A 17 0.57 16.70 12.33
C PHE A 17 1.46 17.94 12.17
N GLY A 18 2.46 18.07 13.05
CA GLY A 18 3.46 19.15 12.98
C GLY A 18 4.33 19.10 11.71
N GLN A 19 5.08 20.17 11.45
CA GLN A 19 5.94 20.31 10.26
C GLN A 19 7.08 19.27 10.18
N ASP A 20 7.46 18.68 11.32
CA ASP A 20 8.48 17.64 11.43
C ASP A 20 7.94 16.21 11.21
N CYS A 21 6.61 16.05 11.05
CA CYS A 21 6.01 14.74 10.82
C CYS A 21 6.41 14.19 9.45
N LYS A 22 6.98 12.98 9.45
CA LYS A 22 7.31 12.22 8.24
C LYS A 22 6.34 11.05 8.13
N ALA A 23 5.80 10.84 6.93
CA ALA A 23 4.87 9.75 6.66
C ALA A 23 5.43 8.84 5.57
N THR A 24 5.35 7.53 5.80
CA THR A 24 5.68 6.51 4.78
C THR A 24 4.46 5.66 4.54
N LEU A 25 3.96 5.63 3.30
CA LEU A 25 2.85 4.78 2.89
C LEU A 25 3.38 3.57 2.11
N VAL A 26 3.05 2.37 2.60
CA VAL A 26 3.25 1.12 1.87
C VAL A 26 1.92 0.68 1.30
N TYR A 27 1.76 0.80 -0.01
CA TYR A 27 0.54 0.44 -0.72
C TYR A 27 0.68 -0.92 -1.39
N SER A 28 -0.08 -1.91 -0.92
CA SER A 28 -0.07 -3.26 -1.48
C SER A 28 -1.15 -3.44 -2.53
N SER A 29 -0.78 -4.00 -3.68
CA SER A 29 -1.71 -4.32 -4.76
C SER A 29 -1.29 -5.58 -5.49
N ARG A 30 -2.21 -6.14 -6.27
CA ARG A 30 -1.91 -7.34 -7.08
C ARG A 30 -1.11 -6.93 -8.31
N SER A 31 -1.67 -6.07 -9.15
CA SER A 31 -1.04 -5.60 -10.39
C SER A 31 -0.85 -4.08 -10.36
N CYS A 32 -0.01 -3.55 -11.26
CA CYS A 32 0.17 -2.11 -11.41
C CYS A 32 -1.11 -1.39 -11.88
N GLY A 33 -2.00 -2.08 -12.62
CA GLY A 33 -3.28 -1.52 -13.07
C GLY A 33 -4.40 -1.55 -12.01
N ASP A 34 -4.19 -2.26 -10.90
CA ASP A 34 -5.10 -2.30 -9.75
C ASP A 34 -4.79 -1.18 -8.72
N VAL A 35 -3.67 -0.46 -8.89
CA VAL A 35 -3.29 0.58 -7.94
C VAL A 35 -4.20 1.79 -8.11
N LEU A 36 -4.84 2.21 -7.02
CA LEU A 36 -5.78 3.33 -7.03
C LEU A 36 -5.06 4.64 -6.70
N LEU A 37 -5.57 5.75 -7.25
CA LEU A 37 -5.19 7.12 -6.87
C LEU A 37 -3.69 7.43 -7.07
N VAL A 38 -3.05 6.82 -8.08
CA VAL A 38 -1.61 6.99 -8.34
C VAL A 38 -1.26 8.46 -8.62
N ASP A 39 -2.12 9.16 -9.37
CA ASP A 39 -1.89 10.56 -9.73
C ASP A 39 -1.93 11.45 -8.49
N GLU A 40 -2.93 11.25 -7.62
CA GLU A 40 -3.07 11.99 -6.37
C GLU A 40 -1.96 11.64 -5.35
N LEU A 41 -1.51 10.40 -5.31
CA LEU A 41 -0.39 9.99 -4.46
C LEU A 41 0.92 10.66 -4.88
N ARG A 42 1.19 10.73 -6.20
CA ARG A 42 2.34 11.43 -6.76
C ARG A 42 2.27 12.94 -6.51
N GLU A 43 1.09 13.53 -6.64
CA GLU A 43 0.87 14.94 -6.34
C GLU A 43 1.17 15.25 -4.87
N VAL A 44 0.70 14.40 -3.95
CA VAL A 44 0.96 14.55 -2.51
C VAL A 44 2.44 14.36 -2.18
N GLU A 45 3.11 13.37 -2.77
CA GLU A 45 4.55 13.17 -2.57
C GLU A 45 5.37 14.37 -3.10
N ALA A 46 5.00 14.92 -4.25
CA ALA A 46 5.62 16.12 -4.82
C ALA A 46 5.37 17.37 -3.95
N SER A 47 4.15 17.54 -3.43
CA SER A 47 3.79 18.65 -2.53
C SER A 47 4.49 18.55 -1.17
N ALA A 48 4.72 17.34 -0.68
CA ALA A 48 5.26 17.09 0.66
C ALA A 48 6.75 17.41 0.83
N ARG A 49 7.46 17.86 -0.22
CA ARG A 49 8.90 18.22 -0.19
C ARG A 49 9.80 17.13 0.44
N GLY A 50 9.45 15.85 0.23
CA GLY A 50 10.19 14.70 0.77
C GLY A 50 9.79 14.27 2.20
N ARG A 51 8.75 14.85 2.80
CA ARG A 51 8.19 14.39 4.09
C ARG A 51 7.29 13.16 3.94
N VAL A 52 6.65 13.01 2.79
CA VAL A 52 5.85 11.85 2.45
C VAL A 52 6.64 10.99 1.48
N VAL A 53 6.70 9.69 1.75
CA VAL A 53 7.30 8.69 0.86
C VAL A 53 6.25 7.63 0.55
N VAL A 54 5.96 7.43 -0.74
CA VAL A 54 5.03 6.38 -1.18
C VAL A 54 5.81 5.23 -1.80
N ARG A 55 5.49 4.01 -1.38
CA ARG A 55 6.10 2.78 -1.90
C ARG A 55 5.02 1.78 -2.20
N HIS A 56 5.12 1.15 -3.38
CA HIS A 56 4.15 0.16 -3.82
C HIS A 56 4.75 -1.24 -3.77
N THR A 57 3.98 -2.20 -3.24
CA THR A 57 4.31 -3.63 -3.25
C THR A 57 3.34 -4.34 -4.20
N LEU A 58 3.88 -4.98 -5.24
CA LEU A 58 3.08 -5.72 -6.23
C LEU A 58 3.19 -7.22 -5.98
N THR A 59 2.04 -7.90 -5.85
CA THR A 59 2.02 -9.36 -5.65
C THR A 59 2.22 -10.13 -6.95
N ASP A 60 1.73 -9.61 -8.08
CA ASP A 60 1.87 -10.23 -9.39
C ASP A 60 3.28 -9.99 -9.95
N PRO A 61 3.92 -10.98 -10.61
CA PRO A 61 5.15 -10.75 -11.33
C PRO A 61 4.97 -9.65 -12.39
N PRO A 62 6.05 -8.90 -12.72
CA PRO A 62 5.97 -7.87 -13.75
C PRO A 62 5.53 -8.49 -15.07
N ALA A 63 4.73 -7.75 -15.84
CA ALA A 63 4.28 -8.15 -17.17
C ALA A 63 5.49 -8.59 -18.02
N GLY A 64 5.64 -9.91 -18.24
CA GLY A 64 6.75 -10.50 -18.99
C GLY A 64 7.58 -11.56 -18.26
N GLN A 65 7.51 -11.67 -16.93
CA GLN A 65 8.12 -12.78 -16.18
C GLN A 65 7.05 -13.78 -15.71
N TRP A 66 6.48 -14.52 -16.66
CA TRP A 66 5.79 -15.76 -16.35
C TRP A 66 6.83 -16.86 -16.14
N SER A 67 7.00 -17.35 -14.92
CA SER A 67 7.69 -18.62 -14.70
C SER A 67 6.87 -19.73 -15.37
N PHE A 68 7.43 -20.33 -16.42
CA PHE A 68 6.89 -21.50 -17.10
C PHE A 68 6.62 -22.61 -16.07
N GLY A 69 5.35 -22.88 -15.77
CA GLY A 69 4.93 -23.83 -14.76
C GLY A 69 3.43 -23.81 -14.42
N GLY A 70 2.69 -22.79 -14.86
CA GLY A 70 1.23 -22.79 -14.79
C GLY A 70 0.68 -22.05 -15.99
N GLY A 71 0.20 -22.80 -16.99
CA GLY A 71 -0.40 -22.24 -18.18
C GLY A 71 -1.54 -21.27 -17.84
N PHE A 72 -1.78 -20.33 -18.74
CA PHE A 72 -2.99 -19.53 -18.76
C PHE A 72 -4.15 -20.52 -18.96
N SER A 73 -4.73 -21.06 -17.88
CA SER A 73 -5.97 -21.83 -17.97
C SER A 73 -7.10 -20.82 -18.07
N PRO A 74 -7.83 -20.73 -19.20
CA PRO A 74 -9.03 -19.90 -19.32
C PRO A 74 -10.19 -20.40 -18.45
N ASN A 75 -9.94 -21.39 -17.60
CA ASN A 75 -10.93 -22.06 -16.79
C ASN A 75 -10.35 -22.32 -15.39
N LYS A 76 -10.21 -21.26 -14.59
CA LYS A 76 -10.13 -21.42 -13.12
C LYS A 76 -11.57 -21.49 -12.60
N PRO A 77 -12.09 -22.65 -12.20
CA PRO A 77 -13.40 -22.72 -11.57
C PRO A 77 -13.37 -21.86 -10.30
N GLY A 78 -14.26 -20.86 -10.24
CA GLY A 78 -14.31 -19.86 -9.16
C GLY A 78 -13.88 -18.44 -9.56
N VAL A 79 -13.35 -18.23 -10.77
CA VAL A 79 -13.24 -16.88 -11.35
C VAL A 79 -14.56 -16.61 -12.08
N HIS A 80 -15.42 -15.81 -11.47
CA HIS A 80 -16.65 -15.38 -12.14
C HIS A 80 -16.24 -14.47 -13.31
N ASN A 81 -16.37 -14.99 -14.53
CA ASN A 81 -16.09 -14.31 -15.81
C ASN A 81 -16.88 -12.99 -16.02
N PHE A 82 -17.69 -12.57 -15.05
CA PHE A 82 -18.43 -11.32 -15.08
C PHE A 82 -17.51 -10.08 -15.07
N PHE A 83 -16.30 -10.21 -14.52
CA PHE A 83 -15.26 -9.16 -14.55
C PHE A 83 -14.24 -9.32 -15.69
N SER A 84 -14.44 -10.28 -16.60
CA SER A 84 -13.59 -10.48 -17.79
C SER A 84 -14.29 -10.00 -19.07
N LEU A 85 -15.07 -8.92 -18.97
CA LEU A 85 -15.51 -8.18 -20.16
C LEU A 85 -14.29 -7.48 -20.77
N PRO A 86 -14.18 -7.42 -22.12
CA PRO A 86 -13.17 -6.61 -22.83
C PRO A 86 -13.31 -5.09 -22.57
N ALA A 87 -14.25 -4.69 -21.72
CA ALA A 87 -14.50 -3.33 -21.25
C ALA A 87 -13.77 -2.97 -19.94
N CYS A 88 -13.13 -3.93 -19.25
CA CYS A 88 -12.25 -3.63 -18.13
C CYS A 88 -10.94 -3.05 -18.66
N ARG A 89 -10.98 -1.76 -19.03
CA ARG A 89 -9.76 -0.99 -19.24
C ARG A 89 -9.03 -0.94 -17.90
N PRO A 90 -7.75 -1.36 -17.82
CA PRO A 90 -6.96 -1.12 -16.62
C PRO A 90 -7.02 0.38 -16.28
N LEU A 91 -7.02 0.71 -14.99
CA LEU A 91 -7.10 2.10 -14.55
C LEU A 91 -5.99 2.89 -15.25
N GLN A 92 -6.37 3.88 -16.06
CA GLN A 92 -5.40 4.71 -16.79
C GLN A 92 -5.04 5.89 -15.90
N HIS A 93 -3.76 6.02 -15.57
CA HIS A 93 -3.23 7.14 -14.80
C HIS A 93 -2.83 8.28 -15.74
N ALA A 94 -3.23 9.51 -15.41
CA ALA A 94 -2.91 10.71 -16.19
C ALA A 94 -1.40 10.99 -16.20
N THR A 95 -0.69 10.60 -15.13
CA THR A 95 0.76 10.84 -14.97
C THR A 95 1.62 9.70 -15.54
N GLY A 96 1.02 8.75 -16.27
CA GLY A 96 1.72 7.61 -16.86
C GLY A 96 1.82 6.39 -15.92
N PRO A 97 2.24 5.22 -16.45
CA PRO A 97 2.25 3.96 -15.70
C PRO A 97 3.16 4.04 -14.45
N LEU A 98 2.85 3.20 -13.45
CA LEU A 98 3.71 3.06 -12.29
C LEU A 98 5.11 2.61 -12.71
N ARG A 99 6.11 3.27 -12.14
CA ARG A 99 7.52 2.95 -12.37
C ARG A 99 7.85 1.67 -11.60
N THR A 100 7.99 0.57 -12.34
CA THR A 100 8.12 -0.79 -11.79
C THR A 100 9.57 -1.29 -11.77
N ALA A 101 10.56 -0.49 -12.17
CA ALA A 101 11.93 -0.94 -12.14
C ALA A 101 12.44 -1.14 -10.70
N HIS A 102 13.48 -1.96 -10.56
CA HIS A 102 14.08 -2.29 -9.29
C HIS A 102 14.71 -1.04 -8.66
N GLY A 103 14.16 -0.56 -7.52
CA GLY A 103 14.56 0.70 -6.89
C GLY A 103 13.68 1.91 -7.22
N GLU A 104 12.60 1.73 -8.00
CA GLU A 104 11.59 2.78 -8.27
C GLU A 104 10.33 2.63 -7.39
N GLU A 105 9.34 3.52 -7.58
CA GLU A 105 8.08 3.65 -6.82
C GLU A 105 7.41 2.29 -6.49
N ALA A 106 7.42 1.36 -7.44
CA ALA A 106 6.90 0.01 -7.30
C ALA A 106 8.02 -1.04 -7.46
N GLY A 107 9.14 -0.89 -6.76
CA GLY A 107 10.26 -1.83 -6.80
C GLY A 107 10.07 -3.09 -5.96
N LEU A 108 9.09 -3.10 -5.03
CA LEU A 108 8.88 -4.22 -4.12
C LEU A 108 7.94 -5.28 -4.73
N ARG A 109 8.22 -6.56 -4.45
CA ARG A 109 7.48 -7.70 -4.99
C ARG A 109 7.06 -8.65 -3.87
N GLY A 110 5.86 -9.20 -4.00
CA GLY A 110 5.29 -10.17 -3.06
C GLY A 110 4.41 -9.55 -1.98
N ARG A 111 4.00 -10.39 -1.02
CA ARG A 111 3.28 -9.96 0.18
C ARG A 111 4.22 -9.15 1.10
N VAL A 112 3.63 -8.29 1.91
CA VAL A 112 4.34 -7.54 2.96
C VAL A 112 5.10 -8.54 3.84
N SER A 113 6.41 -8.34 3.99
CA SER A 113 7.29 -9.16 4.82
C SER A 113 8.00 -8.30 5.87
N ALA A 114 8.49 -8.93 6.95
CA ALA A 114 9.21 -8.25 8.01
C ALA A 114 10.45 -7.50 7.49
N GLU A 115 11.15 -8.04 6.48
CA GLU A 115 12.29 -7.37 5.86
C GLU A 115 11.89 -6.11 5.09
N MET A 116 10.72 -6.13 4.42
CA MET A 116 10.21 -4.93 3.75
C MET A 116 9.82 -3.87 4.78
N LEU A 117 9.13 -4.28 5.85
CA LEU A 117 8.76 -3.37 6.93
C LEU A 117 10.00 -2.77 7.60
N ALA A 118 11.03 -3.56 7.90
CA ALA A 118 12.27 -3.08 8.51
C ALA A 118 13.04 -2.07 7.63
N LYS A 119 12.94 -2.17 6.30
CA LYS A 119 13.59 -1.24 5.36
C LYS A 119 12.82 0.04 5.13
N LEU A 120 11.49 -0.01 5.22
CA LEU A 120 10.60 1.10 4.86
C LEU A 120 10.13 1.88 6.09
N MET A 121 9.86 1.18 7.19
CA MET A 121 9.28 1.79 8.39
C MET A 121 10.36 2.52 9.19
N PRO A 122 9.99 3.62 9.88
CA PRO A 122 10.86 4.24 10.86
C PRO A 122 11.19 3.25 11.99
N PRO A 123 12.34 3.42 12.66
CA PRO A 123 12.69 2.60 13.82
C PRO A 123 11.63 2.73 14.92
N PRO A 124 11.46 1.71 15.78
CA PRO A 124 10.50 1.79 16.88
C PRO A 124 10.85 2.94 17.83
N GLY A 125 9.87 3.79 18.11
CA GLY A 125 9.98 4.95 19.00
C GLY A 125 8.61 5.38 19.52
N GLU A 126 8.58 6.22 20.56
CA GLU A 126 7.34 6.67 21.21
C GLU A 126 6.49 7.59 20.32
N ASP A 127 7.14 8.29 19.38
CA ASP A 127 6.49 9.22 18.44
C ASP A 127 6.05 8.54 17.12
N VAL A 128 6.24 7.23 17.01
CA VAL A 128 5.89 6.48 15.79
C VAL A 128 4.49 5.90 15.94
N ARG A 129 3.61 6.22 14.99
CA ARG A 129 2.30 5.56 14.85
C ARG A 129 2.21 4.86 13.52
N ILE A 130 1.71 3.63 13.54
CA ILE A 130 1.55 2.77 12.38
C ILE A 130 0.07 2.50 12.21
N VAL A 131 -0.45 2.89 11.05
CA VAL A 131 -1.85 2.70 10.72
C VAL A 131 -1.96 1.67 9.61
N VAL A 132 -2.76 0.62 9.83
CA VAL A 132 -3.00 -0.42 8.83
C VAL A 132 -4.46 -0.43 8.42
N CYS A 133 -4.69 -0.44 7.11
CA CYS A 133 -6.01 -0.54 6.49
C CYS A 133 -5.95 -1.69 5.49
N GLY A 134 -6.68 -2.77 5.76
CA GLY A 134 -6.63 -3.96 4.92
C GLY A 134 -7.54 -5.07 5.44
N PRO A 135 -7.62 -6.21 4.73
CA PRO A 135 -8.38 -7.37 5.19
C PRO A 135 -7.82 -7.90 6.53
N PRO A 136 -8.66 -8.49 7.39
CA PRO A 136 -8.29 -8.84 8.77
C PRO A 136 -7.07 -9.77 8.86
N LEU A 137 -6.98 -10.77 7.97
CA LEU A 137 -5.82 -11.68 7.92
C LEU A 137 -4.51 -10.94 7.64
N MET A 138 -4.54 -9.90 6.80
CA MET A 138 -3.34 -9.11 6.50
C MET A 138 -2.90 -8.30 7.72
N TRP A 139 -3.85 -7.79 8.50
CA TRP A 139 -3.53 -7.04 9.71
C TRP A 139 -2.89 -7.92 10.78
N GLU A 140 -3.44 -9.11 11.02
CA GLU A 140 -2.89 -10.04 12.02
C GLU A 140 -1.43 -10.39 11.71
N ASP A 141 -1.15 -10.71 10.43
CA ASP A 141 0.21 -10.98 9.96
C ASP A 141 1.13 -9.76 10.14
N VAL A 142 0.70 -8.57 9.73
CA VAL A 142 1.49 -7.33 9.82
C VAL A 142 1.74 -6.94 11.28
N ARG A 143 0.73 -7.08 12.15
CA ARG A 143 0.85 -6.85 13.58
C ARG A 143 1.90 -7.77 14.18
N ALA A 144 1.87 -9.07 13.88
CA ALA A 144 2.86 -10.02 14.36
C ALA A 144 4.29 -9.65 13.92
N MET A 145 4.45 -9.26 12.65
CA MET A 145 5.74 -8.80 12.12
C MET A 145 6.26 -7.53 12.79
N LEU A 146 5.40 -6.54 13.02
CA LEU A 146 5.77 -5.27 13.67
C LEU A 146 6.12 -5.46 15.15
N LEU A 147 5.39 -6.32 15.86
CA LEU A 147 5.72 -6.68 17.25
C LEU A 147 7.09 -7.38 17.33
N ALA A 148 7.40 -8.27 16.37
CA ALA A 148 8.70 -8.92 16.28
C ALA A 148 9.85 -7.95 15.98
N LEU A 149 9.57 -6.85 15.27
CA LEU A 149 10.51 -5.75 15.03
C LEU A 149 10.69 -4.81 16.24
N GLY A 150 9.93 -5.03 17.33
CA GLY A 150 10.02 -4.23 18.55
C GLY A 150 9.12 -2.99 18.57
N HIS A 151 8.16 -2.89 17.64
CA HIS A 151 7.13 -1.86 17.75
C HIS A 151 6.17 -2.16 18.90
N ARG A 152 5.76 -1.10 19.59
CA ARG A 152 4.79 -1.17 20.67
C ARG A 152 3.39 -1.47 20.15
N ALA A 153 2.63 -2.32 20.84
CA ALA A 153 1.27 -2.66 20.43
C ALA A 153 0.33 -1.44 20.41
N GLU A 154 0.58 -0.42 21.23
CA GLU A 154 -0.22 0.81 21.29
C GLU A 154 0.12 1.80 20.18
N ALA A 155 1.24 1.62 19.49
CA ALA A 155 1.57 2.40 18.30
C ALA A 155 0.83 1.89 17.05
N LEU A 156 0.19 0.72 17.13
CA LEU A 156 -0.46 0.04 16.02
C LEU A 156 -1.97 0.28 16.03
N GLU A 157 -2.44 1.07 15.07
CA GLU A 157 -3.85 1.43 14.90
C GLU A 157 -4.45 0.74 13.67
N GLU A 158 -5.60 0.08 13.86
CA GLU A 158 -6.34 -0.55 12.78
C GLU A 158 -7.47 0.36 12.30
N LEU A 159 -7.52 0.65 11.01
CA LEU A 159 -8.67 1.31 10.40
C LEU A 159 -9.70 0.26 10.00
N GLN A 160 -10.52 -0.14 10.97
CA GLN A 160 -11.69 -0.97 10.70
C GLN A 160 -12.86 -0.11 10.19
N ALA A 161 -13.68 -0.68 9.31
CA ALA A 161 -15.00 -0.12 9.05
C ALA A 161 -15.79 -0.14 10.37
N LEU A 162 -16.53 0.94 10.66
CA LEU A 162 -17.39 1.02 11.84
C LEU A 162 -18.27 -0.24 11.89
N THR A 163 -18.13 -1.00 12.97
CA THR A 163 -19.07 -2.09 13.24
C THR A 163 -20.46 -1.48 13.47
N PRO A 164 -21.57 -2.17 13.15
CA PRO A 164 -22.91 -1.63 13.36
C PRO A 164 -23.22 -1.30 14.83
N GLU A 165 -22.41 -1.77 15.79
CA GLU A 165 -22.49 -1.44 17.21
C GLU A 165 -21.84 -0.09 17.57
N GLN A 166 -21.07 0.49 16.64
CA GLN A 166 -20.38 1.78 16.77
C GLN A 166 -21.10 2.92 16.02
N CYS A 167 -22.34 2.70 15.56
CA CYS A 167 -23.22 3.70 14.94
C CYS A 167 -24.39 4.08 15.85
#